data_AF-A0A951GG42-F1
#
_entry.id   AF-A0A951GG42-F1
#
_cell.length_a   1.000
_cell.length_b   1.000
_cell.length_c   1.000
_cell.angle_alpha   90.00
_cell.angle_beta   90.00
_cell.angle_gamma   90.00
#
_symmetry.space_group_name_H-M   'P 1'
#
loop_
_entity.id
_entity.type
_entity.pdbx_description
1 polymer ?
#
loop_
_entity_poly.entity_id
_entity_poly.type
_entity_poly.pdbx_seq_one_letter_code
_entity_poly.pdbx_strand_id
1 'polypeptide(L)' 'MDLIIRNVRLAADPAAGPVDIGIANGEIVAIEKSLAAVTEVYDACGRLACGGLVETHI' A
#
# COMPACT_ATOMS: atom_id res chain seq x y z
N MET A 1 13.41 2.23 1.81
CA MET A 1 12.20 1.52 1.36
C MET A 1 12.67 0.38 0.50
N ASP A 2 12.06 -0.78 0.68
CA ASP A 2 12.41 -2.01 -0.03
C ASP A 2 11.40 -2.29 -1.14
N LEU A 3 10.12 -1.93 -0.91
CA LEU A 3 9.03 -2.07 -1.87
C LEU A 3 8.11 -0.84 -1.84
N ILE A 4 7.65 -0.41 -3.01
CA ILE A 4 6.51 0.51 -3.15
C ILE A 4 5.37 -0.21 -3.87
N ILE A 5 4.19 -0.23 -3.26
CA ILE A 5 2.94 -0.65 -3.89
C ILE A 5 2.22 0.62 -4.37
N ARG A 6 2.15 0.84 -5.69
CA ARG A 6 1.58 2.07 -6.28
C ARG A 6 0.12 1.95 -6.68
N ASN A 7 -0.53 3.11 -6.82
CA ASN A 7 -1.90 3.23 -7.33
C ASN A 7 -2.90 2.37 -6.55
N VAL A 8 -2.77 2.34 -5.23
CA VAL A 8 -3.61 1.55 -4.34
C VAL A 8 -4.81 2.37 -3.89
N ARG A 9 -5.99 1.75 -3.83
CA ARG A 9 -7.15 2.32 -3.13
C ARG A 9 -7.21 1.78 -1.72
N LEU A 10 -7.29 2.65 -0.72
CA LEU A 10 -7.37 2.24 0.68
C LEU A 10 -8.81 1.91 1.06
N ALA A 11 -9.02 0.76 1.69
CA ALA A 11 -10.34 0.40 2.22
C ALA A 11 -10.82 1.35 3.34
N ALA A 12 -9.90 1.97 4.07
CA ALA A 12 -10.21 2.89 5.16
C ALA A 12 -10.81 4.23 4.68
N ASP A 13 -10.52 4.62 3.43
CA ASP A 13 -11.10 5.82 2.81
C ASP A 13 -11.40 5.56 1.32
N PRO A 14 -12.56 4.95 1.01
CA PRO A 14 -12.93 4.60 -0.37
C PRO A 14 -13.18 5.81 -1.28
N ALA A 15 -13.46 6.98 -0.70
CA ALA A 15 -13.71 8.22 -1.45
C ALA A 15 -12.41 8.91 -1.86
N ALA A 16 -11.31 8.66 -1.13
CA ALA A 16 -10.00 9.14 -1.51
C ALA A 16 -9.52 8.53 -2.85
N GLY A 17 -8.73 9.32 -3.56
CA GLY A 17 -8.02 8.86 -4.75
C GLY A 17 -6.92 7.85 -4.43
N PRO A 18 -6.32 7.20 -5.44
CA PRO A 18 -5.23 6.26 -5.24
C PRO A 18 -4.01 6.89 -4.55
N VAL A 19 -3.31 6.08 -3.77
CA VAL A 19 -2.06 6.42 -3.07
C VAL A 19 -1.01 5.34 -3.30
N ASP A 20 0.21 5.61 -2.85
CA ASP A 20 1.30 4.65 -2.82
C ASP A 20 1.58 4.24 -1.36
N ILE A 21 1.98 2.97 -1.16
CA ILE A 21 2.37 2.42 0.13
C ILE A 21 3.85 2.06 0.07
N GLY A 22 4.65 2.66 0.95
CA GLY A 22 6.07 2.36 1.10
C GLY A 22 6.31 1.36 2.20
N ILE A 23 7.05 0.28 1.90
CA ILE A 23 7.44 -0.77 2.83
C ILE A 23 8.95 -0.71 3.08
N ALA A 24 9.38 -0.87 4.32
CA ALA A 24 10.78 -1.09 4.68
C ALA A 24 10.89 -2.03 5.88
N ASN A 25 11.82 -2.99 5.84
CA ASN A 25 12.04 -4.00 6.90
C ASN A 25 10.76 -4.74 7.32
N GLY A 26 9.84 -5.00 6.38
CA GLY A 26 8.56 -5.65 6.65
C GLY A 26 7.48 -4.76 7.25
N GLU A 27 7.74 -3.46 7.41
CA GLU A 27 6.81 -2.49 8.00
C GLU A 27 6.32 -1.46 6.98
N ILE A 28 5.10 -0.94 7.17
CA ILE A 28 4.59 0.20 6.42
C ILE A 28 5.23 1.47 6.98
N VAL A 29 6.06 2.13 6.18
CA VAL A 29 6.81 3.34 6.59
C VAL A 29 6.28 4.63 5.98
N ALA A 30 5.44 4.54 4.94
CA ALA A 30 4.79 5.70 4.33
C ALA A 30 3.47 5.30 3.63
N ILE A 31 2.50 6.22 3.66
CA ILE A 31 1.28 6.17 2.86
C ILE A 31 1.02 7.59 2.35
N GLU A 32 1.32 7.85 1.07
CA GLU A 32 1.15 9.16 0.47
C GLU A 32 1.03 9.08 -1.06
N LYS A 33 0.75 10.21 -1.72
CA LYS A 33 0.65 10.26 -3.18
C LYS A 33 2.04 10.42 -3.81
N SER A 34 2.31 9.66 -4.87
CA SER A 34 3.49 9.80 -5.72
C SER A 34 4.81 9.65 -4.96
N LEU A 35 4.98 8.52 -4.26
CA LEU A 35 6.19 8.23 -3.49
C LEU A 35 7.42 8.18 -4.40
N ALA A 36 8.42 9.00 -4.09
CA ALA A 36 9.68 9.06 -4.81
C ALA A 36 10.75 8.20 -4.13
N ALA A 37 11.04 7.03 -4.70
CA ALA A 37 12.19 6.22 -4.31
C ALA A 37 12.69 5.35 -5.48
N VAL A 38 13.99 5.04 -5.47
CA VAL A 38 14.61 4.05 -6.36
C VAL A 38 14.62 2.71 -5.63
N THR A 39 13.53 1.96 -5.74
CA THR A 39 13.36 0.63 -5.12
C THR A 39 12.44 -0.23 -5.97
N GLU A 40 12.19 -1.48 -5.58
CA GLU A 40 11.20 -2.33 -6.22
C GLU A 40 9.81 -1.70 -6.21
N VAL A 41 9.12 -1.77 -7.35
CA VAL A 41 7.78 -1.19 -7.52
C VAL A 41 6.82 -2.24 -8.03
N TYR A 42 5.70 -2.38 -7.33
CA TYR A 42 4.53 -3.11 -7.78
C TYR A 42 3.39 -2.14 -8.06
N ASP A 43 2.86 -2.12 -9.28
CA ASP A 43 1.67 -1.32 -9.61
C ASP A 43 0.39 -2.11 -9.31
N ALA A 44 -0.41 -1.65 -8.34
CA ALA A 44 -1.68 -2.27 -8.00
C ALA A 44 -2.78 -1.98 -9.03
N CYS A 45 -2.56 -1.06 -9.98
CA CYS A 45 -3.50 -0.70 -11.05
C CYS A 45 -4.89 -0.29 -10.53
N GLY A 46 -4.95 0.44 -9.41
CA GLY A 46 -6.20 0.90 -8.82
C GLY A 46 -6.92 -0.15 -7.98
N ARG A 47 -6.31 -1.30 -7.71
CA ARG A 47 -6.88 -2.34 -6.82
C ARG A 47 -6.96 -1.86 -5.37
N LEU A 48 -7.88 -2.47 -4.64
CA LEU A 48 -8.08 -2.24 -3.22
C LEU A 48 -6.95 -2.89 -2.40
N ALA A 49 -6.38 -2.15 -1.46
CA ALA A 49 -5.65 -2.75 -0.35
C ALA A 49 -6.49 -2.66 0.93
N CYS A 50 -6.52 -3.78 1.63
CA CYS A 50 -7.07 -3.94 2.97
C CYS A 50 -6.02 -4.55 3.89
N GLY A 51 -6.24 -4.47 5.20
CA GLY A 51 -5.47 -5.28 6.14
C GLY A 51 -5.62 -6.76 5.79
N GLY A 52 -4.52 -7.52 5.88
CA GLY A 52 -4.58 -8.96 5.77
C GLY A 52 -5.57 -9.54 6.78
N LEU A 53 -6.28 -10.60 6.40
CA LEU A 53 -7.24 -11.26 7.28
C LEU A 53 -6.54 -11.71 8.56
N VAL A 54 -7.04 -11.24 9.70
CA VAL A 54 -6.68 -11.76 11.01
C VAL A 54 -7.77 -12.76 11.39
N GLU A 55 -7.53 -14.04 11.14
CA GLU A 55 -8.41 -15.11 11.58
C GLU A 55 -8.17 -15.36 13.08
N THR A 56 -9.23 -15.24 13.86
CA THR A 56 -9.18 -15.35 15.32
C THR A 56 -9.55 -16.75 15.82
N HIS A 57 -10.15 -17.57 14.94
CA HIS A 57 -10.64 -18.89 15.28
C HIS A 57 -10.52 -19.84 14.07
N ILE A 58 -9.43 -20.61 14.03
CA ILE A 58 -9.16 -21.68 13.07
C ILE A 58 -9.54 -23.03 13.70
#